data_AF-X1M3E5-F1
#
_entry.id   AF-X1M3E5-F1
#
_cell.length_a   1.000
_cell.length_b   1.000
_cell.length_c   1.000
_cell.angle_alpha   90.00
_cell.angle_beta   90.00
_cell.angle_gamma   90.00
#
_symmetry.space_group_name_H-M   'P 1'
#
loop_
_entity.id
_entity.type
_entity.pdbx_description
1 polymer ?
#
loop_
_entity_poly.entity_id
_entity_poly.type
_entity_poly.pdbx_seq_one_letter_code
_entity_poly.pdbx_strand_id
1 'polypeptide(L)'
;MDIISSFREKARGKNLSVVLPEGRDGRIVQAARWLKDEDIAQPIVLGKPAQIESAIEKAGVNLDGIKTINPKQSDKLDAYAEKYSRRREGISPAVARRIVVKPLFYAGMMVACGDADTAVGGVAGATAILIQAGVLTVGLIPGIKTPSSYFLMVIPNFLGEKDKPFI
;
A
#
# COMPACT_ATOMS: atom_id res chain seq x y z
N MET A 1 -2.76 -5.28 27.33
CA MET A 1 -3.11 -5.03 25.92
C MET A 1 -1.96 -5.49 25.07
N ASP A 2 -2.18 -6.32 24.06
CA ASP A 2 -1.11 -6.75 23.17
C ASP A 2 -0.66 -5.60 22.25
N ILE A 3 0.54 -5.73 21.66
CA ILE A 3 1.16 -4.67 20.86
C ILE A 3 0.35 -4.32 19.60
N ILE A 4 -0.36 -5.29 19.01
CA ILE A 4 -1.16 -5.05 17.81
C ILE A 4 -2.39 -4.22 18.16
N SER A 5 -3.05 -4.54 19.28
CA SER A 5 -4.16 -3.73 19.79
C SER A 5 -3.74 -2.28 20.05
N SER A 6 -2.55 -2.05 20.62
CA SER A 6 -2.01 -0.69 20.81
C SER A 6 -1.82 0.07 19.50
N PHE A 7 -1.35 -0.58 18.44
CA PHE A 7 -1.21 0.06 17.12
C PHE A 7 -2.55 0.40 16.50
N ARG A 8 -3.55 -0.49 16.63
CA ARG A 8 -4.90 -0.24 16.12
C ARG A 8 -5.52 0.98 16.79
N GLU A 9 -5.41 1.10 18.12
CA GLU A 9 -5.90 2.27 18.85
C GLU A 9 -5.21 3.57 18.44
N LYS A 10 -3.89 3.52 18.19
CA LYS A 10 -3.14 4.70 17.72
C LYS A 10 -3.50 5.13 16.29
N ALA A 11 -4.01 4.21 15.46
CA ALA A 11 -4.42 4.49 14.09
C ALA A 11 -5.88 4.93 13.99
N ARG A 12 -6.75 4.34 14.82
CA ARG A 12 -8.21 4.56 14.80
C ARG A 12 -8.57 6.05 14.88
N GLY A 13 -9.57 6.46 14.11
CA GLY A 13 -10.08 7.83 14.10
C GLY A 13 -9.16 8.88 13.43
N LYS A 14 -7.94 8.52 13.01
CA LYS A 14 -7.05 9.43 12.27
C LYS A 14 -7.41 9.58 10.80
N ASN A 15 -8.32 8.75 10.30
CA ASN A 15 -8.77 8.76 8.90
C ASN A 15 -7.62 8.66 7.88
N LEU A 16 -6.54 7.95 8.24
CA LEU A 16 -5.39 7.76 7.36
C LEU A 16 -5.76 6.82 6.20
N SER A 17 -5.40 7.22 5.00
CA SER A 17 -5.67 6.51 3.76
C SER A 17 -4.59 5.48 3.44
N VAL A 18 -5.01 4.27 3.05
CA VAL A 18 -4.10 3.18 2.67
C VAL A 18 -4.45 2.65 1.30
N VAL A 19 -3.52 2.78 0.35
CA VAL A 19 -3.68 2.22 -0.99
C VAL A 19 -3.23 0.76 -1.04
N LEU A 20 -4.09 -0.09 -1.60
CA LEU A 20 -3.94 -1.52 -1.74
C LEU A 20 -3.86 -1.89 -3.23
N PRO A 21 -2.67 -2.09 -3.79
CA PRO A 21 -2.45 -2.16 -5.23
C PRO A 21 -2.85 -3.49 -5.88
N GLU A 22 -3.20 -4.50 -5.08
CA GLU A 22 -3.41 -5.88 -5.54
C GLU A 22 -4.87 -6.32 -5.39
N GLY A 23 -5.82 -5.46 -5.77
CA GLY A 23 -7.27 -5.67 -5.58
C GLY A 23 -7.91 -6.86 -6.31
N ARG A 24 -7.13 -7.65 -7.05
CA ARG A 24 -7.56 -8.94 -7.63
C ARG A 24 -7.46 -10.11 -6.65
N ASP A 25 -6.85 -9.90 -5.49
CA ASP A 25 -6.64 -10.93 -4.46
C ASP A 25 -7.73 -10.83 -3.38
N GLY A 26 -8.36 -11.97 -3.07
CA GLY A 26 -9.42 -12.05 -2.06
C GLY A 26 -9.00 -11.56 -0.68
N ARG A 27 -7.74 -11.80 -0.28
CA ARG A 27 -7.21 -11.39 1.01
C ARG A 27 -7.11 -9.86 1.11
N ILE A 28 -6.82 -9.20 -0.01
CA ILE A 28 -6.71 -7.74 -0.08
C ILE A 28 -8.08 -7.08 0.07
N VAL A 29 -9.12 -7.61 -0.59
CA VAL A 29 -10.48 -7.06 -0.44
C VAL A 29 -11.06 -7.35 0.94
N GLN A 30 -10.76 -8.50 1.55
CA GLN A 30 -11.11 -8.78 2.95
C GLN A 30 -10.41 -7.82 3.91
N ALA A 31 -9.11 -7.59 3.73
CA ALA A 31 -8.36 -6.65 4.55
C ALA A 31 -8.89 -5.22 4.39
N ALA A 32 -9.25 -4.80 3.17
CA ALA A 32 -9.87 -3.51 2.93
C ALA A 32 -11.19 -3.37 3.71
N ARG A 33 -12.09 -4.36 3.60
CA ARG A 33 -13.35 -4.38 4.35
C ARG A 33 -13.10 -4.25 5.85
N TRP A 34 -12.21 -5.07 6.39
CA TRP A 34 -11.86 -5.07 7.81
C TRP A 34 -11.27 -3.74 8.29
N LEU A 35 -10.35 -3.13 7.52
CA LEU A 35 -9.78 -1.82 7.85
C LEU A 35 -10.84 -0.72 7.96
N LYS A 36 -11.86 -0.78 7.09
CA LYS A 36 -12.97 0.18 7.08
C LYS A 36 -13.94 -0.07 8.24
N ASP A 37 -14.30 -1.32 8.51
CA ASP A 37 -15.28 -1.67 9.54
C ASP A 37 -14.75 -1.39 10.95
N GLU A 38 -13.45 -1.57 11.16
CA GLU A 38 -12.78 -1.30 12.45
C GLU A 38 -12.35 0.17 12.63
N ASP A 39 -12.66 1.03 11.65
CA ASP A 39 -12.26 2.44 11.58
C ASP A 39 -10.74 2.65 11.76
N ILE A 40 -9.93 1.72 11.24
CA ILE A 40 -8.47 1.76 11.37
C ILE A 40 -7.87 2.67 10.29
N ALA A 41 -8.41 2.61 9.07
CA ALA A 41 -7.92 3.35 7.92
C ALA A 41 -9.02 3.55 6.87
N GLN A 42 -8.77 4.43 5.90
CA GLN A 42 -9.59 4.62 4.71
C GLN A 42 -8.94 3.89 3.52
N PRO A 43 -9.31 2.62 3.25
CA PRO A 43 -8.68 1.84 2.20
C PRO A 43 -9.05 2.36 0.81
N ILE A 44 -8.10 2.24 -0.12
CA ILE A 44 -8.27 2.49 -1.55
C ILE A 44 -7.77 1.27 -2.31
N VAL A 45 -8.66 0.54 -2.96
CA VAL A 45 -8.31 -0.71 -3.68
C VAL A 45 -8.03 -0.41 -5.15
N LEU A 46 -6.84 -0.76 -5.63
CA LEU A 46 -6.50 -0.63 -7.05
C LEU A 46 -6.78 -1.92 -7.81
N GLY A 47 -7.33 -1.80 -9.02
CA GLY A 47 -7.56 -2.93 -9.89
C GLY A 47 -8.50 -2.62 -11.05
N LYS A 48 -8.61 -3.54 -12.00
CA LYS A 48 -9.68 -3.47 -13.01
C LYS A 48 -11.01 -3.83 -12.34
N PRO A 49 -12.14 -3.17 -12.67
CA PRO A 49 -13.44 -3.44 -12.06
C PRO A 49 -13.79 -4.93 -12.00
N ALA A 50 -13.76 -5.63 -13.14
CA ALA A 50 -14.03 -7.07 -13.22
C ALA A 50 -13.11 -7.95 -12.36
N GLN A 51 -11.85 -7.53 -12.12
CA GLN A 51 -10.93 -8.28 -11.26
C GLN A 51 -11.25 -8.07 -9.79
N ILE A 52 -11.64 -6.86 -9.41
CA ILE A 52 -12.07 -6.54 -8.04
C ILE A 52 -13.40 -7.24 -7.75
N GLU A 53 -14.36 -7.19 -8.67
CA GLU A 53 -15.65 -7.89 -8.55
C GLU A 53 -15.45 -9.40 -8.34
N SER A 54 -14.62 -10.05 -9.16
CA SER A 54 -14.31 -11.48 -8.97
C SER A 54 -13.62 -11.76 -7.62
N ALA A 55 -12.80 -10.84 -7.12
CA ALA A 55 -12.15 -11.00 -5.81
C ALA A 55 -13.15 -10.85 -4.66
N ILE A 56 -14.07 -9.89 -4.75
CA ILE A 56 -15.18 -9.64 -3.83
C ILE A 56 -16.05 -10.89 -3.70
N GLU A 57 -16.50 -11.46 -4.83
CA GLU A 57 -17.33 -12.67 -4.87
C GLU A 57 -16.65 -13.85 -4.18
N LYS A 58 -15.38 -14.13 -4.54
CA LYS A 58 -14.60 -15.22 -3.93
C LYS A 58 -14.34 -15.02 -2.45
N ALA A 59 -14.19 -13.77 -2.03
CA ALA A 59 -13.92 -13.41 -0.65
C ALA A 59 -15.17 -13.38 0.24
N GLY A 60 -16.37 -13.31 -0.34
CA GLY A 60 -17.62 -13.20 0.40
C GLY A 60 -17.79 -11.87 1.15
N VAL A 61 -17.22 -10.77 0.63
CA VAL A 61 -17.30 -9.42 1.23
C VAL A 61 -17.91 -8.43 0.24
N ASN A 62 -18.16 -7.18 0.65
CA ASN A 62 -18.43 -6.05 -0.25
C ASN A 62 -17.36 -4.97 -0.06
N LEU A 63 -17.34 -3.95 -0.92
CA LEU A 63 -16.47 -2.77 -0.78
C LEU A 63 -17.27 -1.47 -0.62
N ASP A 64 -18.46 -1.54 -0.02
CA ASP A 64 -19.30 -0.36 0.18
C ASP A 64 -18.58 0.66 1.06
N GLY A 65 -18.54 1.92 0.60
CA GLY A 65 -17.81 2.99 1.27
C GLY A 65 -16.27 2.90 1.17
N ILE A 66 -15.75 2.01 0.31
CA ILE A 66 -14.32 1.85 0.01
C ILE A 66 -14.07 2.31 -1.43
N LYS A 67 -13.07 3.17 -1.62
CA LYS A 67 -12.74 3.69 -2.95
C LYS A 67 -12.04 2.61 -3.78
N THR A 68 -12.52 2.40 -5.00
CA THR A 68 -11.83 1.56 -6.00
C THR A 68 -11.29 2.44 -7.12
N ILE A 69 -10.09 2.15 -7.61
CA ILE A 69 -9.48 2.91 -8.71
C ILE A 69 -8.90 1.92 -9.72
N ASN A 70 -9.22 2.12 -11.00
CA ASN A 70 -8.49 1.49 -12.09
C ASN A 70 -7.37 2.43 -12.57
N PRO A 71 -6.08 2.12 -12.30
CA PRO A 71 -4.96 2.97 -12.71
C PRO A 71 -4.96 3.33 -14.20
N LYS A 72 -5.43 2.41 -15.07
CA LYS A 72 -5.45 2.61 -16.52
C LYS A 72 -6.50 3.63 -16.98
N GLN A 73 -7.57 3.82 -16.19
CA GLN A 73 -8.70 4.69 -16.51
C GLN A 73 -8.77 5.92 -15.59
N SER A 74 -7.83 6.09 -14.66
CA SER A 74 -7.83 7.27 -13.79
C SER A 74 -7.35 8.51 -14.54
N ASP A 75 -8.09 9.59 -14.32
CA ASP A 75 -7.76 10.98 -14.62
C ASP A 75 -6.39 11.43 -14.08
N LYS A 76 -5.92 10.86 -12.98
CA LYS A 76 -4.63 11.21 -12.36
C LYS A 76 -3.42 10.57 -13.03
N LEU A 77 -3.61 9.57 -13.91
CA LEU A 77 -2.50 8.81 -14.51
C LEU A 77 -1.50 9.72 -15.23
N ASP A 78 -1.98 10.66 -16.04
CA ASP A 78 -1.11 11.54 -16.83
C ASP A 78 -0.38 12.54 -15.92
N ALA A 79 -1.04 13.06 -14.90
CA ALA A 79 -0.42 13.93 -13.90
C ALA A 79 0.68 13.21 -13.11
N TYR A 80 0.45 11.95 -12.72
CA TYR A 80 1.47 11.14 -12.07
C TYR A 80 2.62 10.78 -13.01
N ALA A 81 2.34 10.46 -14.27
CA ALA A 81 3.38 10.19 -15.27
C ALA A 81 4.29 11.41 -15.48
N GLU A 82 3.70 12.60 -15.59
CA GLU A 82 4.43 13.86 -15.72
C GLU A 82 5.33 14.13 -14.50
N LYS A 83 4.78 14.00 -13.28
CA LYS A 83 5.56 14.20 -12.05
C LYS A 83 6.69 13.18 -11.90
N TYR A 84 6.44 11.94 -12.28
CA TYR A 84 7.45 10.87 -12.28
C TYR A 84 8.56 11.14 -13.30
N SER A 85 8.19 11.59 -14.51
CA SER A 85 9.12 11.97 -15.57
C SER A 85 10.06 13.09 -15.14
N ARG A 86 9.55 14.17 -14.54
CA ARG A 86 10.35 15.32 -14.09
C ARG A 86 11.38 14.98 -13.01
N ARG A 87 11.17 13.91 -12.24
CA ARG A 87 12.10 13.43 -11.20
C ARG A 87 13.20 12.52 -11.76
N ARG A 88 13.24 12.30 -13.08
CA ARG A 88 14.05 11.27 -13.73
C ARG A 88 14.72 11.83 -14.98
N GLU A 89 16.04 11.80 -14.98
CA GLU A 89 16.79 12.12 -16.18
C GLU A 89 16.49 11.08 -17.30
N GLY A 90 16.24 11.57 -18.52
CA GLY A 90 16.05 10.74 -19.70
C GLY A 90 14.71 9.99 -19.81
N ILE A 91 13.78 10.12 -18.86
CA ILE A 91 12.46 9.47 -18.94
C ILE A 91 11.42 10.44 -19.49
N SER A 92 10.87 10.15 -20.67
CA SER A 92 9.76 10.93 -21.24
C SER A 92 8.41 10.64 -20.55
N PRO A 93 7.43 11.55 -20.59
CA PRO A 93 6.10 11.33 -20.01
C PRO A 93 5.40 10.08 -20.57
N ALA A 94 5.59 9.78 -21.86
CA ALA A 94 5.03 8.58 -22.48
C ALA A 94 5.60 7.28 -21.89
N VAL A 95 6.91 7.25 -21.60
CA VAL A 95 7.56 6.11 -20.93
C VAL A 95 7.13 6.05 -19.47
N ALA A 96 7.11 7.19 -18.78
CA ALA A 96 6.64 7.29 -17.40
C ALA A 96 5.22 6.74 -17.24
N ARG A 97 4.31 7.07 -18.16
CA ARG A 97 2.93 6.58 -18.17
C ARG A 97 2.84 5.05 -18.21
N ARG A 98 3.69 4.39 -19.02
CA ARG A 98 3.76 2.92 -19.09
C ARG A 98 4.27 2.28 -17.79
N ILE A 99 5.04 3.02 -17.01
CA ILE A 99 5.54 2.56 -15.71
C ILE A 99 4.49 2.80 -14.63
N VAL A 100 4.00 4.03 -14.51
CA VAL A 100 3.09 4.49 -13.46
C VAL A 100 1.73 3.79 -13.52
N VAL A 101 1.26 3.36 -14.69
CA VAL A 101 0.01 2.61 -14.81
C VAL A 101 0.03 1.25 -14.07
N LYS A 102 1.22 0.73 -13.74
CA LYS A 102 1.34 -0.52 -12.97
C LYS A 102 0.89 -0.27 -11.53
N PRO A 103 0.03 -1.10 -10.92
CA PRO A 103 -0.60 -0.79 -9.64
C PRO A 103 0.35 -0.43 -8.50
N LEU A 104 1.49 -1.12 -8.37
CA LEU A 104 2.50 -0.81 -7.34
C LEU A 104 3.13 0.58 -7.53
N PHE A 105 3.40 0.97 -8.78
CA PHE A 105 3.94 2.30 -9.09
C PHE A 105 2.86 3.37 -8.97
N TYR A 106 1.63 3.06 -9.35
CA TYR A 106 0.49 3.95 -9.17
C TYR A 106 0.27 4.26 -7.69
N ALA A 107 0.22 3.22 -6.85
CA ALA A 107 0.13 3.35 -5.40
C ALA A 107 1.27 4.19 -4.81
N GLY A 108 2.50 3.92 -5.23
CA GLY A 108 3.66 4.73 -4.82
C GLY A 108 3.55 6.20 -5.24
N MET A 109 3.01 6.48 -6.44
CA MET A 109 2.75 7.85 -6.88
C MET A 109 1.60 8.52 -6.12
N MET A 110 0.57 7.79 -5.72
CA MET A 110 -0.48 8.33 -4.83
C MET A 110 0.14 8.83 -3.52
N VAL A 111 1.01 8.02 -2.90
CA VAL A 111 1.73 8.42 -1.69
C VAL A 111 2.66 9.60 -1.95
N ALA A 112 3.47 9.56 -3.01
CA ALA A 112 4.39 10.64 -3.38
C ALA A 112 3.70 11.96 -3.80
N CYS A 113 2.39 11.91 -4.06
CA CYS A 113 1.55 13.06 -4.37
C CYS A 113 0.65 13.51 -3.22
N GLY A 114 0.63 12.79 -2.10
CA GLY A 114 -0.26 13.09 -0.98
C GLY A 114 -1.73 12.69 -1.23
N ASP A 115 -2.00 11.86 -2.24
CA ASP A 115 -3.33 11.30 -2.50
C ASP A 115 -3.58 10.00 -1.70
N ALA A 116 -2.56 9.49 -1.00
CA ALA A 116 -2.66 8.44 0.01
C ALA A 116 -1.58 8.63 1.09
N ASP A 117 -1.83 8.20 2.32
CA ASP A 117 -0.86 8.29 3.43
C ASP A 117 0.15 7.14 3.40
N THR A 118 -0.28 5.96 2.96
CA THR A 118 0.60 4.78 2.86
C THR A 118 0.12 3.79 1.79
N ALA A 119 1.02 2.91 1.38
CA ALA A 119 0.75 1.83 0.43
C ALA A 119 1.16 0.47 1.04
N VAL A 120 0.29 -0.53 0.93
CA VAL A 120 0.58 -1.90 1.39
C VAL A 120 0.33 -2.87 0.25
N GLY A 121 1.37 -3.59 -0.17
CA GLY A 121 1.30 -4.62 -1.21
C GLY A 121 2.36 -5.68 -1.01
N GLY A 122 2.52 -6.56 -2.00
CA GLY A 122 3.43 -7.72 -1.96
C GLY A 122 2.73 -9.06 -1.75
N VAL A 123 1.40 -9.11 -1.93
CA VAL A 123 0.61 -10.33 -1.77
C VAL A 123 0.81 -11.32 -2.91
N ALA A 124 1.08 -10.80 -4.12
CA ALA A 124 1.23 -11.57 -5.36
C ALA A 124 2.46 -11.15 -6.17
N GLY A 125 3.04 -9.97 -5.91
CA GLY A 125 4.26 -9.50 -6.56
C GLY A 125 5.54 -9.88 -5.80
N ALA A 126 6.65 -10.02 -6.53
CA ALA A 126 7.96 -10.21 -5.91
C ALA A 126 8.34 -9.00 -5.03
N THR A 127 8.89 -9.25 -3.85
CA THR A 127 9.33 -8.21 -2.90
C THR A 127 10.26 -7.18 -3.54
N ALA A 128 11.14 -7.62 -4.45
CA ALA A 128 12.03 -6.74 -5.20
C ALA A 128 11.26 -5.68 -6.00
N ILE A 129 10.11 -6.03 -6.60
CA ILE A 129 9.28 -5.10 -7.38
C ILE A 129 8.60 -4.08 -6.46
N LEU A 130 8.13 -4.51 -5.28
CA LEU A 130 7.54 -3.60 -4.29
C LEU A 130 8.57 -2.57 -3.79
N ILE A 131 9.76 -3.05 -3.39
CA ILE A 131 10.86 -2.18 -2.95
C ILE A 131 11.26 -1.22 -4.08
N GLN A 132 11.41 -1.74 -5.30
CA GLN A 132 11.72 -0.93 -6.47
C GLN A 132 10.65 0.14 -6.68
N ALA A 133 9.36 -0.20 -6.65
CA ALA A 133 8.28 0.77 -6.82
C ALA A 133 8.34 1.88 -5.76
N GLY A 134 8.56 1.53 -4.48
CA GLY A 134 8.70 2.50 -3.39
C GLY A 134 9.87 3.46 -3.61
N VAL A 135 11.07 2.94 -3.87
CA VAL A 135 12.28 3.74 -4.13
C VAL A 135 12.09 4.64 -5.36
N LEU A 136 11.46 4.12 -6.42
CA LEU A 136 11.27 4.82 -7.67
C LEU A 136 10.17 5.90 -7.60
N THR A 137 9.27 5.87 -6.63
CA THR A 137 8.14 6.81 -6.55
C THR A 137 8.24 7.75 -5.35
N VAL A 138 8.19 7.19 -4.15
CA VAL A 138 8.29 7.89 -2.87
C VAL A 138 9.73 8.37 -2.64
N GLY A 139 10.70 7.54 -2.98
CA GLY A 139 12.12 7.83 -2.76
C GLY A 139 12.57 7.50 -1.35
N LEU A 140 13.84 7.83 -1.07
CA LEU A 140 14.45 7.69 0.24
C LEU A 140 14.56 9.05 0.93
N ILE A 141 14.55 9.03 2.26
CA ILE A 141 14.81 10.23 3.07
C ILE A 141 16.26 10.70 2.82
N PRO A 142 16.55 12.02 2.81
CA PRO A 142 17.91 12.53 2.63
C PRO A 142 18.92 11.87 3.56
N GLY A 143 20.07 11.48 3.00
CA GLY A 143 21.14 10.77 3.71
C GLY A 143 20.98 9.25 3.75
N ILE A 144 19.79 8.70 3.45
CA ILE A 144 19.57 7.25 3.37
C ILE A 144 19.78 6.77 1.93
N LYS A 145 20.62 5.72 1.79
CA LYS A 145 20.97 5.13 0.48
C LYS A 145 20.36 3.74 0.25
N THR A 146 19.98 3.06 1.32
CA THR A 146 19.52 1.67 1.27
C THR A 146 18.25 1.52 2.10
N PRO A 147 17.14 1.02 1.52
CA PRO A 147 15.97 0.65 2.31
C PRO A 147 16.31 -0.57 3.20
N SER A 148 15.79 -0.58 4.42
CA SER A 148 15.88 -1.71 5.35
C SER A 148 14.50 -2.07 5.89
N SER A 149 14.41 -3.21 6.57
CA SER A 149 13.21 -3.67 7.26
C SER A 149 13.60 -4.27 8.60
N TYR A 150 12.66 -4.30 9.53
CA TYR A 150 12.81 -5.03 10.78
C TYR A 150 11.56 -5.88 11.03
N PHE A 151 11.73 -6.93 11.83
CA PHE A 151 10.62 -7.70 12.36
C PHE A 151 10.30 -7.23 13.77
N LEU A 152 9.01 -7.06 14.08
CA LEU A 152 8.55 -6.92 15.45
C LEU A 152 8.31 -8.31 16.02
N MET A 153 9.18 -8.75 16.93
CA MET A 153 9.09 -10.08 17.55
C MET A 153 8.38 -10.00 18.90
N VAL A 154 7.20 -10.61 19.01
CA VAL A 154 6.51 -10.81 20.29
C VAL A 154 6.78 -12.23 20.75
N ILE A 155 7.62 -12.37 21.78
CA ILE A 155 8.05 -13.69 22.24
C ILE A 155 7.32 -14.00 23.55
N PRO A 156 6.45 -15.02 23.57
CA PRO A 156 5.49 -15.22 24.66
C PRO A 156 6.13 -15.51 26.02
N ASN A 157 7.32 -16.14 26.03
CA ASN A 157 8.21 -16.30 27.19
C ASN A 157 9.64 -16.48 26.66
N PHE A 158 10.61 -15.73 27.18
CA PHE A 158 12.03 -15.97 26.93
C PHE A 158 12.75 -16.23 28.25
N LEU A 159 13.26 -17.45 28.45
CA LEU A 159 13.84 -17.90 29.72
C LEU A 159 12.93 -17.69 30.95
N GLY A 160 11.61 -17.70 30.77
CA GLY A 160 10.64 -17.46 31.85
C GLY A 160 10.38 -15.98 32.17
N GLU A 161 11.01 -15.04 31.45
CA GLU A 161 10.78 -13.61 31.58
C GLU A 161 9.89 -13.09 30.43
N LYS A 162 8.91 -12.25 30.79
CA LYS A 162 8.07 -11.52 29.84
C LYS A 162 8.77 -10.23 29.40
N ASP A 163 8.57 -9.83 28.15
CA ASP A 163 9.01 -8.54 27.60
C ASP A 163 10.53 -8.28 27.66
N LYS A 164 11.37 -9.33 27.60
CA LYS A 164 12.84 -9.22 27.64
C LYS A 164 13.43 -8.89 26.25
N PRO A 165 14.31 -7.88 26.14
CA PRO A 165 15.10 -7.64 24.92
C PRO A 165 16.07 -8.79 24.64
N PHE A 166 16.15 -9.21 23.38
CA PHE A 166 17.14 -10.16 22.90
C PHE A 166 18.39 -9.37 22.54
N ILE A 167 19.37 -9.34 23.46
CA ILE A 167 20.74 -8.90 23.16
C ILE A 167 21.61 -10.15 23.17
#